data_AF-A0A1I7T3M7-F1
#
_entry.id   AF-A0A1I7T3M7-F1
#
_cell.length_a   1.000
_cell.length_b   1.000
_cell.length_c   1.000
_cell.angle_alpha   90.00
_cell.angle_beta   90.00
_cell.angle_gamma   90.00
#
_symmetry.space_group_name_H-M   'P 1'
#
loop_
_entity.id
_entity.type
_entity.pdbx_description
1 polymer ?
#
loop_
_entity_poly.entity_id
_entity_poly.type
_entity_poly.pdbx_seq_one_letter_code
_entity_poly.pdbx_strand_id
1 'polypeptide(L)'
;MENYMRFARIQKFDYSEISIGTEDFHIRVNDQFTVFDYKEPESREEMEPWLNKDSSVVENAVAVLKRFQSTFPCKETGVVFHITHPADIKYIFDSLDFIFFSLKNVDPEAKAVDLAMESFKKGREIGIEAPEMPLDYSHPNAFKFEKIYYEDARWVRLEHLYSMREVDSVELVKNNFNSEDLNTLLKYWTTSDERMTRCLRIDINSETYIQEGNLFDGLIVLIKCRLGNQFRFLANHRKQFLLNVAWNYNSFTAFSLPLAEYSTSDSEKNKVSLAREYRILEILQKKKDLEDNLENGEDRKNIYNEIREVDEELTQNGVYYVEGTPHIDYLE
;
A
#
# COMPACT_ATOMS: atom_id res chain seq x y z
N MET A 1 -21.73 -32.09 -5.51
CA MET A 1 -21.07 -33.04 -6.45
C MET A 1 -20.64 -32.40 -7.78
N GLU A 2 -21.41 -31.47 -8.37
CA GLU A 2 -21.01 -30.74 -9.59
C GLU A 2 -19.77 -29.85 -9.41
N ASN A 3 -19.62 -29.18 -8.26
CA ASN A 3 -18.41 -28.40 -7.96
C ASN A 3 -17.15 -29.28 -7.91
N TYR A 4 -17.25 -30.47 -7.31
CA TYR A 4 -16.17 -31.47 -7.25
C TYR A 4 -15.64 -31.88 -8.64
N MET A 5 -16.52 -31.94 -9.64
CA MET A 5 -16.17 -32.28 -11.03
C MET A 5 -15.48 -31.14 -11.79
N ARG A 6 -15.69 -29.87 -11.38
CA ARG A 6 -14.97 -28.71 -11.96
C ARG A 6 -13.50 -28.67 -11.50
N PHE A 7 -13.22 -29.04 -10.26
CA PHE A 7 -11.86 -29.04 -9.68
C PHE A 7 -10.95 -30.13 -10.26
N ALA A 8 -11.49 -31.28 -10.67
CA ALA A 8 -10.71 -32.40 -11.20
C ALA A 8 -9.93 -32.10 -12.51
N ARG A 9 -10.23 -30.99 -13.20
CA ARG A 9 -9.50 -30.54 -14.40
C ARG A 9 -8.37 -29.56 -14.10
N ILE A 10 -8.27 -29.04 -12.87
CA ILE A 10 -7.24 -28.09 -12.45
C ILE A 10 -6.24 -28.84 -11.59
N GLN A 11 -5.05 -29.10 -12.14
CA GLN A 11 -4.03 -29.93 -11.47
C GLN A 11 -3.21 -29.17 -10.41
N LYS A 12 -3.24 -27.83 -10.42
CA LYS A 12 -2.52 -26.96 -9.47
C LYS A 12 -3.30 -25.66 -9.26
N PHE A 13 -3.32 -25.18 -8.02
CA PHE A 13 -3.83 -23.86 -7.67
C PHE A 13 -2.66 -22.95 -7.30
N ASP A 14 -2.74 -21.68 -7.68
CA ASP A 14 -1.71 -20.72 -7.30
C ASP A 14 -1.92 -20.26 -5.86
N TYR A 15 -3.18 -20.09 -5.46
CA TYR A 15 -3.54 -19.57 -4.15
C TYR A 15 -4.70 -20.35 -3.51
N SER A 16 -4.60 -20.57 -2.21
CA SER A 16 -5.70 -21.07 -1.37
C SER A 16 -5.89 -20.16 -0.17
N GLU A 17 -7.12 -19.99 0.27
CA GLU A 17 -7.44 -19.18 1.44
C GLU A 17 -8.37 -19.95 2.36
N ILE A 18 -8.08 -19.92 3.66
CA ILE A 18 -9.00 -20.40 4.68
C ILE A 18 -9.54 -19.22 5.47
N SER A 19 -10.85 -19.15 5.59
CA SER A 19 -11.54 -18.20 6.45
C SER A 19 -12.18 -18.95 7.62
N ILE A 20 -11.96 -18.47 8.84
CA ILE A 20 -12.26 -19.23 10.06
C ILE A 20 -13.05 -18.34 11.02
N GLY A 21 -14.28 -18.74 11.36
CA GLY A 21 -15.10 -18.17 12.41
C GLY A 21 -15.22 -19.11 13.62
N THR A 22 -16.07 -18.74 14.57
CA THR A 22 -16.25 -19.52 15.81
C THR A 22 -16.92 -20.87 15.56
N GLU A 23 -17.89 -20.89 14.65
CA GLU A 23 -18.73 -22.06 14.37
C GLU A 23 -18.65 -22.50 12.90
N ASP A 24 -17.85 -21.81 12.08
CA ASP A 24 -17.76 -22.03 10.65
C ASP A 24 -16.32 -21.88 10.14
N PHE A 25 -16.07 -22.50 9.00
CA PHE A 25 -14.89 -22.20 8.19
C PHE A 25 -15.20 -22.45 6.72
N HIS A 26 -14.53 -21.73 5.84
CA HIS A 26 -14.59 -22.00 4.41
C HIS A 26 -13.21 -21.93 3.78
N ILE A 27 -13.01 -22.73 2.73
CA ILE A 27 -11.77 -22.79 1.97
C ILE A 27 -12.06 -22.39 0.54
N ARG A 28 -11.34 -21.37 0.06
CA ARG A 28 -11.39 -20.88 -1.32
C ARG A 28 -10.09 -21.15 -2.04
N VAL A 29 -10.17 -21.26 -3.37
CA VAL A 29 -8.99 -21.33 -4.24
C VAL A 29 -9.08 -20.28 -5.35
N ASN A 30 -7.94 -19.65 -5.65
CA ASN A 30 -7.77 -18.58 -6.62
C ASN A 30 -8.83 -17.47 -6.49
N ASP A 31 -9.25 -17.14 -5.26
CA ASP A 31 -10.24 -16.12 -4.88
C ASP A 31 -11.63 -16.23 -5.52
N GLN A 32 -11.90 -17.33 -6.23
CA GLN A 32 -13.08 -17.47 -7.08
C GLN A 32 -13.95 -18.67 -6.70
N PHE A 33 -13.35 -19.72 -6.15
CA PHE A 33 -14.03 -21.00 -5.98
C PHE A 33 -14.01 -21.45 -4.53
N THR A 34 -15.18 -21.50 -3.90
CA THR A 34 -15.36 -22.17 -2.60
C THR A 34 -15.32 -23.68 -2.80
N VAL A 35 -14.36 -24.33 -2.13
CA VAL A 35 -14.18 -25.79 -2.15
C VAL A 35 -14.87 -26.44 -0.96
N PHE A 36 -14.72 -25.82 0.21
CA PHE A 36 -15.36 -26.25 1.45
C PHE A 36 -16.11 -25.07 2.08
N ASP A 37 -17.31 -25.35 2.56
CA ASP A 37 -18.19 -24.40 3.23
C ASP A 37 -18.82 -25.10 4.45
N TYR A 38 -18.15 -24.97 5.59
CA TYR A 38 -18.53 -25.63 6.83
C TYR A 38 -19.22 -24.65 7.76
N LYS A 39 -20.38 -25.04 8.28
CA LYS A 39 -21.07 -24.32 9.34
C LYS A 39 -21.69 -25.30 10.33
N GLU A 40 -21.36 -25.18 11.61
CA GLU A 40 -21.95 -26.00 12.67
C GLU A 40 -23.38 -25.52 12.97
N PRO A 41 -24.34 -26.43 13.19
CA PRO A 41 -24.29 -27.89 12.96
C PRO A 41 -24.68 -28.29 11.52
N GLU A 42 -25.07 -27.32 10.69
CA GLU A 42 -25.71 -27.49 9.38
C GLU A 42 -24.91 -28.39 8.40
N SER A 43 -23.60 -28.22 8.32
CA SER A 43 -22.72 -28.93 7.38
C SER A 43 -22.10 -30.21 7.95
N ARG A 44 -22.41 -30.57 9.21
CA ARG A 44 -21.67 -31.62 9.94
C ARG A 44 -21.82 -33.02 9.34
N GLU A 45 -23.01 -33.39 8.89
CA GLU A 45 -23.25 -34.70 8.27
C GLU A 45 -22.57 -34.80 6.90
N GLU A 46 -22.64 -33.74 6.08
CA GLU A 46 -22.01 -33.74 4.74
C GLU A 46 -20.48 -33.77 4.83
N MET A 47 -19.91 -33.06 5.80
CA MET A 47 -18.46 -32.95 5.98
C MET A 47 -17.86 -33.98 6.94
N GLU A 48 -18.66 -34.90 7.50
CA GLU A 48 -18.18 -35.95 8.43
C GLU A 48 -16.91 -36.69 7.95
N PRO A 49 -16.74 -37.06 6.65
CA PRO A 49 -15.53 -37.73 6.18
C PRO A 49 -14.24 -36.90 6.27
N TRP A 50 -14.36 -35.60 6.49
CA TRP A 50 -13.27 -34.63 6.58
C TRP A 50 -13.00 -34.15 8.00
N LEU A 51 -13.94 -34.37 8.92
CA LEU A 51 -13.93 -33.80 10.26
C LEU A 51 -13.55 -34.84 11.32
N ASN A 52 -12.85 -34.39 12.35
CA ASN A 52 -12.71 -35.11 13.61
C ASN A 52 -13.72 -34.56 14.63
N LYS A 53 -14.59 -35.44 15.14
CA LYS A 53 -15.66 -35.07 16.08
C LYS A 53 -15.14 -34.61 17.44
N ASP A 54 -13.93 -35.01 17.80
CA ASP A 54 -13.27 -34.63 19.05
C ASP A 54 -12.43 -33.35 18.92
N SER A 55 -12.30 -32.81 17.71
CA SER A 55 -11.56 -31.59 17.41
C SER A 55 -12.48 -30.37 17.34
N SER A 56 -11.93 -29.22 17.72
CA SER A 56 -12.56 -27.91 17.53
C SER A 56 -12.75 -27.57 16.06
N VAL A 57 -13.58 -26.55 15.77
CA VAL A 57 -13.77 -26.01 14.42
C VAL A 57 -12.45 -25.54 13.82
N VAL A 58 -11.62 -24.86 14.62
CA VAL A 58 -10.28 -24.37 14.22
C VAL A 58 -9.33 -25.50 13.84
N GLU A 59 -9.24 -26.54 14.67
CA GLU A 59 -8.40 -27.71 14.40
C GLU A 59 -8.87 -28.46 13.15
N ASN A 60 -10.19 -28.61 12.99
CA ASN A 60 -10.78 -29.21 11.80
C ASN A 60 -10.48 -28.37 10.55
N ALA A 61 -10.62 -27.05 10.61
CA ALA A 61 -10.33 -26.16 9.49
C ALA A 61 -8.88 -26.34 8.99
N VAL A 62 -7.90 -26.34 9.91
CA VAL A 62 -6.48 -26.57 9.61
C VAL A 62 -6.25 -27.98 9.03
N ALA A 63 -6.87 -29.01 9.61
CA ALA A 63 -6.72 -30.39 9.14
C ALA A 63 -7.31 -30.59 7.74
N VAL A 64 -8.49 -30.03 7.47
CA VAL A 64 -9.15 -30.07 6.15
C VAL A 64 -8.28 -29.37 5.11
N LEU A 65 -7.76 -28.17 5.41
CA LEU A 65 -6.88 -27.45 4.49
C LEU A 65 -5.61 -28.24 4.18
N LYS A 66 -4.93 -28.79 5.19
CA LYS A 66 -3.72 -29.60 4.98
C LYS A 66 -4.00 -30.85 4.14
N ARG A 67 -5.12 -31.52 4.37
CA ARG A 67 -5.55 -32.68 3.58
C ARG A 67 -5.91 -32.30 2.14
N PHE A 68 -6.51 -31.13 1.95
CA PHE A 68 -6.79 -30.59 0.63
C PHE A 68 -5.49 -30.29 -0.12
N GLN A 69 -4.57 -29.55 0.48
CA GLN A 69 -3.30 -29.15 -0.12
C GLN A 69 -2.35 -30.32 -0.39
N SER A 70 -2.43 -31.41 0.39
CA SER A 70 -1.66 -32.64 0.10
C SER A 70 -2.16 -33.38 -1.15
N THR A 71 -3.45 -33.21 -1.48
CA THR A 71 -4.05 -33.78 -2.69
C THR A 71 -3.89 -32.84 -3.88
N PHE A 72 -4.03 -31.53 -3.64
CA PHE A 72 -3.95 -30.47 -4.64
C PHE A 72 -2.94 -29.39 -4.18
N PRO A 73 -1.65 -29.52 -4.56
CA PRO A 73 -0.63 -28.58 -4.13
C PRO A 73 -0.97 -27.14 -4.53
N CYS A 74 -0.91 -26.25 -3.54
CA CYS A 74 -1.08 -24.80 -3.69
C CYS A 74 0.26 -24.11 -3.47
N LYS A 75 0.57 -23.04 -4.22
CA LYS A 75 1.83 -22.30 -4.04
C LYS A 75 1.78 -21.41 -2.80
N GLU A 76 0.65 -20.74 -2.61
CA GLU A 76 0.45 -19.76 -1.56
C GLU A 76 -0.82 -20.05 -0.75
N THR A 77 -0.78 -19.63 0.52
CA THR A 77 -1.89 -19.76 1.46
C THR A 77 -2.20 -18.41 2.10
N GLY A 78 -3.47 -18.05 2.16
CA GLY A 78 -4.01 -16.96 2.96
C GLY A 78 -4.85 -17.46 4.13
N VAL A 79 -4.91 -16.65 5.19
CA VAL A 79 -5.72 -16.94 6.38
C VAL A 79 -6.55 -15.73 6.77
N VAL A 80 -7.88 -15.87 6.81
CA VAL A 80 -8.79 -14.83 7.26
C VAL A 80 -9.44 -15.26 8.58
N PHE A 81 -9.30 -14.42 9.59
CA PHE A 81 -9.86 -14.66 10.90
C PHE A 81 -11.12 -13.81 11.10
N HIS A 82 -12.21 -14.50 11.41
CA HIS A 82 -13.43 -13.93 11.99
C HIS A 82 -13.52 -14.24 13.49
N ILE A 83 -12.38 -14.60 14.09
CA ILE A 83 -12.20 -14.87 15.52
C ILE A 83 -11.06 -14.01 16.06
N THR A 84 -11.09 -13.73 17.36
CA THR A 84 -10.07 -12.92 18.03
C THR A 84 -9.38 -13.65 19.18
N HIS A 85 -9.73 -14.91 19.45
CA HIS A 85 -9.16 -15.63 20.57
C HIS A 85 -7.66 -15.90 20.33
N PRO A 86 -6.75 -15.38 21.18
CA PRO A 86 -5.32 -15.46 20.91
C PRO A 86 -4.76 -16.89 20.82
N ALA A 87 -5.37 -17.86 21.51
CA ALA A 87 -4.93 -19.26 21.46
C ALA A 87 -5.17 -19.87 20.08
N ASP A 88 -6.31 -19.57 19.46
CA ASP A 88 -6.68 -20.09 18.15
C ASP A 88 -5.84 -19.45 17.03
N ILE A 89 -5.65 -18.12 17.11
CA ILE A 89 -4.77 -17.39 16.20
C ILE A 89 -3.36 -17.98 16.24
N LYS A 90 -2.82 -18.15 17.45
CA LYS A 90 -1.50 -18.73 17.65
C LYS A 90 -1.43 -20.16 17.10
N TYR A 91 -2.41 -21.01 17.38
CA TYR A 91 -2.46 -22.37 16.86
C TYR A 91 -2.39 -22.41 15.33
N ILE A 92 -3.13 -21.52 14.66
CA ILE A 92 -3.14 -21.43 13.20
C ILE A 92 -1.78 -20.93 12.68
N PHE A 93 -1.20 -19.92 13.32
CA PHE A 93 0.13 -19.41 12.96
C PHE A 93 1.25 -20.44 13.14
N ASP A 94 1.17 -21.27 14.18
CA ASP A 94 2.11 -22.36 14.41
C ASP A 94 1.87 -23.54 13.44
N SER A 95 0.67 -23.64 12.87
CA SER A 95 0.24 -24.78 12.06
C SER A 95 0.40 -24.59 10.55
N LEU A 96 0.35 -23.35 10.06
CA LEU A 96 0.30 -23.04 8.63
C LEU A 96 1.45 -22.11 8.23
N ASP A 97 1.95 -22.28 7.00
CA ASP A 97 2.77 -21.27 6.34
C ASP A 97 1.91 -20.51 5.34
N PHE A 98 1.83 -19.20 5.50
CA PHE A 98 0.93 -18.32 4.77
C PHE A 98 1.63 -17.04 4.35
N ILE A 99 1.22 -16.53 3.20
CA ILE A 99 1.69 -15.28 2.62
C ILE A 99 0.80 -14.11 3.04
N PHE A 100 -0.48 -14.35 3.31
CA PHE A 100 -1.46 -13.34 3.67
C PHE A 100 -2.19 -13.72 4.95
N PHE A 101 -2.45 -12.74 5.80
CA PHE A 101 -3.49 -12.89 6.80
C PHE A 101 -4.37 -11.65 6.93
N SER A 102 -5.63 -11.86 7.35
CA SER A 102 -6.54 -10.78 7.71
C SER A 102 -7.28 -11.04 9.02
N LEU A 103 -7.45 -10.01 9.85
CA LEU A 103 -8.47 -9.98 10.90
C LEU A 103 -9.68 -9.22 10.34
N LYS A 104 -10.82 -9.87 10.16
CA LYS A 104 -11.94 -9.33 9.38
C LYS A 104 -13.25 -9.32 10.14
N ASN A 105 -13.88 -8.15 10.20
CA ASN A 105 -15.18 -7.91 10.86
C ASN A 105 -15.19 -8.35 12.33
N VAL A 106 -14.09 -8.10 13.04
CA VAL A 106 -13.92 -8.43 14.45
C VAL A 106 -13.36 -7.24 15.22
N ASP A 107 -13.62 -7.18 16.52
CA ASP A 107 -13.03 -6.20 17.44
C ASP A 107 -11.87 -6.86 18.19
N PRO A 108 -10.62 -6.78 17.70
CA PRO A 108 -9.51 -7.48 18.31
C PRO A 108 -9.02 -6.76 19.57
N GLU A 109 -8.77 -7.52 20.63
CA GLU A 109 -7.95 -7.04 21.73
C GLU A 109 -6.49 -6.84 21.27
N ALA A 110 -5.74 -5.96 21.95
CA ALA A 110 -4.34 -5.67 21.63
C ALA A 110 -3.49 -6.94 21.47
N LYS A 111 -3.71 -7.96 22.31
CA LYS A 111 -2.97 -9.23 22.25
C LYS A 111 -3.19 -10.00 20.95
N ALA A 112 -4.39 -9.94 20.35
CA ALA A 112 -4.67 -10.58 19.07
C ALA A 112 -3.96 -9.84 17.93
N VAL A 113 -3.96 -8.51 17.99
CA VAL A 113 -3.23 -7.66 17.03
C VAL A 113 -1.71 -7.87 17.18
N ASP A 114 -1.18 -7.99 18.40
CA ASP A 114 0.23 -8.24 18.65
C ASP A 114 0.68 -9.56 18.01
N LEU A 115 -0.08 -10.65 18.19
CA LEU A 115 0.21 -11.92 17.52
C LEU A 115 0.26 -11.75 15.99
N ALA A 116 -0.70 -11.01 15.44
CA ALA A 116 -0.75 -10.66 14.03
C ALA A 116 0.52 -9.92 13.58
N MET A 117 0.97 -8.92 14.33
CA MET A 117 2.19 -8.15 14.02
C MET A 117 3.50 -8.94 14.26
N GLU A 118 3.53 -9.83 15.25
CA GLU A 118 4.64 -10.75 15.54
C GLU A 118 4.79 -11.81 14.44
N SER A 119 3.72 -12.09 13.69
CA SER A 119 3.75 -13.01 12.55
C SER A 119 4.57 -12.46 11.37
N PHE A 120 5.11 -11.25 11.44
CA PHE A 120 5.87 -10.64 10.36
C PHE A 120 6.96 -11.56 9.77
N LYS A 121 6.91 -11.74 8.44
CA LYS A 121 7.96 -12.33 7.61
C LYS A 121 8.11 -11.48 6.35
N LYS A 122 9.30 -11.42 5.76
CA LYS A 122 9.51 -10.73 4.48
C LYS A 122 8.63 -11.37 3.40
N GLY A 123 7.91 -10.54 2.65
CA GLY A 123 6.94 -10.98 1.64
C GLY A 123 5.53 -11.23 2.18
N ARG A 124 5.32 -11.16 3.50
CA ARG A 124 3.99 -11.37 4.10
C ARG A 124 3.13 -10.12 3.95
N GLU A 125 1.85 -10.34 3.70
CA GLU A 125 0.80 -9.35 3.59
C GLU A 125 -0.12 -9.38 4.83
N ILE A 126 -0.65 -8.22 5.21
CA ILE A 126 -1.53 -8.04 6.36
C ILE A 126 -2.75 -7.17 6.00
N GLY A 127 -3.93 -7.63 6.41
CA GLY A 127 -5.14 -6.82 6.47
C GLY A 127 -5.72 -6.80 7.88
N ILE A 128 -5.95 -5.63 8.46
CA ILE A 128 -6.78 -5.50 9.66
C ILE A 128 -8.05 -4.78 9.25
N GLU A 129 -9.05 -5.56 8.87
CA GLU A 129 -10.42 -5.17 8.52
C GLU A 129 -11.31 -5.13 9.79
N ALA A 130 -10.76 -4.61 10.89
CA ALA A 130 -11.47 -4.39 12.14
C ALA A 130 -12.15 -3.01 12.14
N PRO A 131 -13.40 -2.87 12.59
CA PRO A 131 -14.08 -1.59 12.60
C PRO A 131 -13.45 -0.63 13.61
N GLU A 132 -12.91 -1.15 14.71
CA GLU A 132 -12.16 -0.42 15.73
C GLU A 132 -10.85 -1.14 16.10
N MET A 133 -9.76 -0.38 16.16
CA MET A 133 -8.47 -0.84 16.67
C MET A 133 -8.33 -0.57 18.18
N PRO A 134 -7.48 -1.32 18.89
CA PRO A 134 -7.15 -1.01 20.28
C PRO A 134 -6.69 0.45 20.43
N LEU A 135 -7.16 1.10 21.50
CA LEU A 135 -6.80 2.50 21.79
C LEU A 135 -5.28 2.64 21.99
N ASP A 136 -4.72 3.71 21.41
CA ASP A 136 -3.28 4.03 21.47
C ASP A 136 -2.36 2.88 21.06
N TYR A 137 -2.81 2.02 20.15
CA TYR A 137 -2.01 0.91 19.65
C TYR A 137 -0.74 1.40 18.96
N SER A 138 0.36 0.65 19.13
CA SER A 138 1.60 0.83 18.38
C SER A 138 2.39 -0.46 18.42
N HIS A 139 3.02 -0.81 17.30
CA HIS A 139 3.86 -1.99 17.21
C HIS A 139 5.02 -1.79 16.23
N PRO A 140 6.26 -2.22 16.56
CA PRO A 140 7.44 -2.00 15.71
C PRO A 140 7.39 -2.70 14.34
N ASN A 141 6.46 -3.65 14.14
CA ASN A 141 6.29 -4.37 12.87
C ASN A 141 5.11 -3.88 12.03
N ALA A 142 4.34 -2.90 12.51
CA ALA A 142 3.12 -2.43 11.85
C ALA A 142 3.31 -2.02 10.37
N PHE A 143 4.51 -1.57 10.00
CA PHE A 143 4.81 -1.08 8.65
C PHE A 143 5.96 -1.83 7.98
N LYS A 144 6.15 -3.13 8.33
CA LYS A 144 7.20 -3.98 7.75
C LYS A 144 6.70 -4.99 6.72
N PHE A 145 5.40 -5.26 6.69
CA PHE A 145 4.77 -6.19 5.76
C PHE A 145 4.88 -5.69 4.30
N GLU A 146 4.75 -6.60 3.34
CA GLU A 146 4.83 -6.26 1.92
C GLU A 146 3.63 -5.42 1.49
N LYS A 147 2.41 -5.89 1.80
CA LYS A 147 1.17 -5.14 1.63
C LYS A 147 0.45 -4.99 2.95
N ILE A 148 -0.04 -3.78 3.22
CA ILE A 148 -0.64 -3.39 4.48
C ILE A 148 -1.99 -2.73 4.19
N TYR A 149 -3.02 -3.23 4.86
CA TYR A 149 -4.35 -2.63 4.85
C TYR A 149 -4.86 -2.46 6.29
N TYR A 150 -5.26 -1.24 6.64
CA TYR A 150 -5.87 -0.92 7.93
C TYR A 150 -7.20 -0.18 7.73
N GLU A 151 -8.31 -0.85 8.11
CA GLU A 151 -9.66 -0.28 8.09
C GLU A 151 -9.80 0.84 9.15
N ASP A 152 -9.43 0.57 10.39
CA ASP A 152 -9.23 1.60 11.40
C ASP A 152 -7.75 1.95 11.55
N ALA A 153 -7.34 3.03 10.89
CA ALA A 153 -5.98 3.57 10.90
C ALA A 153 -5.86 4.83 11.80
N ARG A 154 -6.84 5.15 12.65
CA ARG A 154 -6.80 6.35 13.51
C ARG A 154 -5.68 6.33 14.55
N TRP A 155 -5.18 5.14 14.90
CA TRP A 155 -4.01 4.95 15.76
C TRP A 155 -2.68 5.22 15.03
N VAL A 156 -2.67 5.22 13.70
CA VAL A 156 -1.47 5.46 12.90
C VAL A 156 -1.08 6.93 13.02
N ARG A 157 0.23 7.16 13.13
CA ARG A 157 0.86 8.47 13.31
C ARG A 157 1.98 8.63 12.28
N LEU A 158 2.47 9.85 12.07
CA LEU A 158 3.53 10.12 11.08
C LEU A 158 4.80 9.30 11.35
N GLU A 159 5.18 9.09 12.62
CA GLU A 159 6.34 8.27 12.98
C GLU A 159 6.22 6.82 12.48
N HIS A 160 5.01 6.28 12.42
CA HIS A 160 4.76 4.94 11.88
C HIS A 160 5.00 4.92 10.37
N LEU A 161 4.53 5.94 9.64
CA LEU A 161 4.76 6.07 8.21
C LEU A 161 6.25 6.28 7.89
N TYR A 162 6.97 7.05 8.71
CA TYR A 162 8.42 7.21 8.58
C TYR A 162 9.21 5.93 8.81
N SER A 163 8.61 4.85 9.34
CA SER A 163 9.27 3.57 9.53
C SER A 163 9.20 2.65 8.30
N MET A 164 8.38 2.99 7.30
CA MET A 164 8.23 2.20 6.07
C MET A 164 9.56 2.12 5.32
N ARG A 165 9.97 0.90 4.94
CA ARG A 165 11.19 0.64 4.16
C ARG A 165 10.86 -0.37 3.06
N GLU A 166 10.91 0.09 1.82
CA GLU A 166 10.68 -0.71 0.61
C GLU A 166 9.35 -1.47 0.59
N VAL A 167 8.32 -0.96 1.26
CA VAL A 167 6.97 -1.56 1.29
C VAL A 167 6.35 -1.54 -0.11
N ASP A 168 5.52 -2.52 -0.43
CA ASP A 168 4.86 -2.61 -1.73
C ASP A 168 3.62 -1.71 -1.78
N SER A 169 2.70 -1.89 -0.84
CA SER A 169 1.47 -1.10 -0.81
C SER A 169 0.98 -0.87 0.62
N VAL A 170 0.49 0.33 0.90
CA VAL A 170 -0.14 0.69 2.16
C VAL A 170 -1.46 1.38 1.88
N GLU A 171 -2.52 0.91 2.53
CA GLU A 171 -3.86 1.49 2.47
C GLU A 171 -4.39 1.76 3.89
N LEU A 172 -4.77 3.01 4.13
CA LEU A 172 -5.31 3.49 5.40
C LEU A 172 -6.70 4.08 5.17
N VAL A 173 -7.73 3.47 5.75
CA VAL A 173 -9.11 3.88 5.51
C VAL A 173 -9.53 4.97 6.50
N LYS A 174 -9.96 4.62 7.72
CA LYS A 174 -10.33 5.60 8.74
C LYS A 174 -9.08 6.17 9.39
N ASN A 175 -8.77 7.45 9.17
CA ASN A 175 -7.53 8.06 9.64
C ASN A 175 -7.75 9.50 10.09
N ASN A 176 -6.71 10.09 10.71
CA ASN A 176 -6.71 11.44 11.25
C ASN A 176 -5.77 12.41 10.49
N PHE A 177 -5.26 12.01 9.33
CA PHE A 177 -4.28 12.82 8.60
C PHE A 177 -4.96 14.01 7.91
N ASN A 178 -4.35 15.18 8.02
CA ASN A 178 -4.75 16.39 7.31
C ASN A 178 -3.70 16.82 6.26
N SER A 179 -3.93 17.95 5.59
CA SER A 179 -3.02 18.45 4.54
C SER A 179 -1.60 18.76 5.06
N GLU A 180 -1.45 19.23 6.30
CA GLU A 180 -0.16 19.54 6.92
C GLU A 180 0.61 18.27 7.27
N ASP A 181 -0.09 17.24 7.76
CA ASP A 181 0.53 15.93 8.00
C ASP A 181 1.03 15.31 6.69
N LEU A 182 0.21 15.35 5.65
CA LEU A 182 0.58 14.84 4.32
C LEU A 182 1.73 15.64 3.71
N ASN A 183 1.76 16.96 3.89
CA ASN A 183 2.90 17.79 3.48
C ASN A 183 4.20 17.37 4.19
N THR A 184 4.12 17.15 5.51
CA THR A 184 5.26 16.70 6.32
C THR A 184 5.74 15.32 5.86
N LEU A 185 4.81 14.42 5.55
CA LEU A 185 5.10 13.11 4.99
C LEU A 185 5.79 13.21 3.62
N LEU A 186 5.30 14.05 2.72
CA LEU A 186 5.89 14.24 1.39
C LEU A 186 7.30 14.85 1.49
N LYS A 187 7.53 15.83 2.38
CA LYS A 187 8.86 16.38 2.66
C LYS A 187 9.85 15.33 3.15
N TYR A 188 9.39 14.43 4.02
CA TYR A 188 10.21 13.31 4.46
C TYR A 188 10.49 12.33 3.30
N TRP A 189 9.48 11.99 2.51
CA TRP A 189 9.61 11.02 1.42
C TRP A 189 10.55 11.48 0.30
N THR A 190 10.53 12.77 -0.05
CA THR A 190 11.43 13.34 -1.08
C THR A 190 12.88 13.43 -0.61
N THR A 191 13.15 13.33 0.69
CA THR A 191 14.49 13.42 1.27
C THR A 191 14.99 12.13 1.91
N SER A 192 14.14 11.11 2.02
CA SER A 192 14.46 9.80 2.59
C SER A 192 15.55 9.09 1.80
N ASP A 193 16.44 8.39 2.52
CA ASP A 193 17.53 7.59 1.95
C ASP A 193 17.07 6.19 1.51
N GLU A 194 15.78 5.86 1.65
CA GLU A 194 15.17 4.62 1.18
C GLU A 194 13.77 4.93 0.62
N ARG A 195 13.31 4.13 -0.34
CA ARG A 195 11.93 4.26 -0.83
C ARG A 195 11.02 3.77 0.28
N MET A 196 10.07 4.60 0.70
CA MET A 196 9.16 4.25 1.81
C MET A 196 8.21 3.13 1.41
N THR A 197 7.38 3.38 0.39
CA THR A 197 6.45 2.41 -0.20
C THR A 197 6.36 2.60 -1.72
N ARG A 198 5.83 1.65 -2.49
CA ARG A 198 5.57 1.84 -3.94
C ARG A 198 4.25 2.56 -4.12
N CYS A 199 3.26 2.20 -3.32
CA CYS A 199 1.93 2.80 -3.30
C CYS A 199 1.53 3.15 -1.87
N LEU A 200 1.12 4.39 -1.65
CA LEU A 200 0.40 4.82 -0.46
C LEU A 200 -0.98 5.29 -0.89
N ARG A 201 -2.02 4.75 -0.26
CA ARG A 201 -3.39 5.22 -0.35
C ARG A 201 -3.88 5.58 1.05
N ILE A 202 -4.45 6.77 1.19
CA ILE A 202 -5.09 7.23 2.41
C ILE A 202 -6.48 7.71 1.99
N ASP A 203 -7.52 7.10 2.54
CA ASP A 203 -8.87 7.58 2.25
C ASP A 203 -9.10 8.94 2.91
N ILE A 204 -9.78 9.80 2.18
CA ILE A 204 -10.14 11.15 2.62
C ILE A 204 -11.60 11.09 3.06
N ASN A 205 -11.85 11.43 4.31
CA ASN A 205 -13.22 11.57 4.81
C ASN A 205 -13.77 12.98 4.50
N SER A 206 -15.08 13.16 4.61
CA SER A 206 -15.75 14.43 4.34
C SER A 206 -15.32 15.61 5.22
N GLU A 207 -14.64 15.34 6.33
CA GLU A 207 -14.15 16.36 7.27
C GLU A 207 -12.73 16.84 6.90
N THR A 208 -11.99 16.05 6.11
CA THR A 208 -10.63 16.35 5.67
C THR A 208 -10.64 16.88 4.24
N TYR A 209 -10.73 18.19 4.04
CA TYR A 209 -10.53 18.77 2.70
C TYR A 209 -9.03 18.96 2.41
N ILE A 210 -8.54 18.35 1.32
CA ILE A 210 -7.15 18.55 0.88
C ILE A 210 -7.01 19.93 0.27
N GLN A 211 -6.22 20.78 0.93
CA GLN A 211 -5.86 22.10 0.44
C GLN A 211 -4.52 22.01 -0.27
N GLU A 212 -4.53 22.18 -1.60
CA GLU A 212 -3.33 22.03 -2.44
C GLU A 212 -2.17 22.92 -1.98
N GLY A 213 -2.45 24.17 -1.59
CA GLY A 213 -1.45 25.11 -1.06
C GLY A 213 -0.75 24.60 0.19
N ASN A 214 -1.49 24.00 1.13
CA ASN A 214 -0.90 23.45 2.36
C ASN A 214 -0.18 22.13 2.08
N LEU A 215 -0.75 21.29 1.21
CA LEU A 215 -0.19 19.98 0.85
C LEU A 215 1.20 20.10 0.23
N PHE A 216 1.44 21.13 -0.59
CA PHE A 216 2.71 21.32 -1.29
C PHE A 216 3.55 22.49 -0.78
N ASP A 217 3.20 23.08 0.35
CA ASP A 217 3.98 24.17 0.92
C ASP A 217 5.45 23.79 1.10
N GLY A 218 6.34 24.63 0.58
CA GLY A 218 7.79 24.43 0.59
C GLY A 218 8.34 23.33 -0.32
N LEU A 219 7.49 22.61 -1.06
CA LEU A 219 7.89 21.55 -2.00
C LEU A 219 8.00 22.07 -3.44
N ILE A 220 8.93 21.52 -4.22
CA ILE A 220 9.02 21.76 -5.66
C ILE A 220 8.13 20.74 -6.36
N VAL A 221 7.04 21.21 -6.96
CA VAL A 221 6.07 20.37 -7.67
C VAL A 221 6.08 20.71 -9.14
N LEU A 222 6.20 19.70 -9.99
CA LEU A 222 6.00 19.81 -11.43
C LEU A 222 4.60 19.28 -11.80
N ILE A 223 3.80 20.10 -12.47
CA ILE A 223 2.48 19.68 -12.96
C ILE A 223 2.57 19.29 -14.42
N LYS A 224 2.16 18.06 -14.75
CA LYS A 224 2.02 17.60 -16.13
C LYS A 224 0.54 17.54 -16.52
N CYS A 225 0.19 18.21 -17.60
CA CYS A 225 -1.17 18.27 -18.12
C CYS A 225 -1.36 17.26 -19.27
N ARG A 226 -2.36 16.39 -19.18
CA ARG A 226 -2.77 15.49 -20.27
C ARG A 226 -4.29 15.38 -20.36
N LEU A 227 -4.87 15.82 -21.48
CA LEU A 227 -6.32 15.74 -21.74
C LEU A 227 -7.17 16.30 -20.59
N GLY A 228 -6.73 17.42 -20.01
CA GLY A 228 -7.39 18.05 -18.85
C GLY A 228 -7.08 17.44 -17.49
N ASN A 229 -6.35 16.32 -17.44
CA ASN A 229 -5.86 15.73 -16.18
C ASN A 229 -4.51 16.32 -15.78
N GLN A 230 -4.34 16.61 -14.50
CA GLN A 230 -3.10 17.11 -13.91
C GLN A 230 -2.43 16.01 -13.10
N PHE A 231 -1.15 15.74 -13.41
CA PHE A 231 -0.29 14.83 -12.68
C PHE A 231 0.76 15.65 -11.93
N ARG A 232 0.90 15.44 -10.62
CA ARG A 232 1.83 16.23 -9.80
C ARG A 232 3.02 15.37 -9.45
N PHE A 233 4.19 15.83 -9.86
CA PHE A 233 5.44 15.13 -9.65
C PHE A 233 6.31 15.86 -8.63
N LEU A 234 6.83 15.09 -7.68
CA LEU A 234 7.94 15.47 -6.80
C LEU A 234 9.13 14.57 -7.12
N ALA A 235 10.34 15.02 -6.84
CA ALA A 235 11.53 14.19 -6.99
C ALA A 235 12.12 13.84 -5.61
N ASN A 236 12.60 12.59 -5.49
CA ASN A 236 13.62 12.26 -4.52
C ASN A 236 14.96 12.21 -5.26
N HIS A 237 15.75 13.29 -5.13
CA HIS A 237 17.03 13.43 -5.83
C HIS A 237 18.12 12.48 -5.31
N ARG A 238 18.02 12.03 -4.04
CA ARG A 238 19.01 11.14 -3.42
C ARG A 238 18.90 9.71 -3.95
N LYS A 239 17.67 9.25 -4.16
CA LYS A 239 17.33 7.89 -4.59
C LYS A 239 16.90 7.80 -6.05
N GLN A 240 16.84 8.94 -6.75
CA GLN A 240 16.55 9.02 -8.18
C GLN A 240 15.24 8.34 -8.54
N PHE A 241 14.15 8.79 -7.93
CA PHE A 241 12.79 8.40 -8.30
C PHE A 241 11.84 9.60 -8.23
N LEU A 242 10.68 9.43 -8.85
CA LEU A 242 9.59 10.41 -8.79
C LEU A 242 8.48 9.93 -7.88
N LEU A 243 7.84 10.88 -7.20
CA LEU A 243 6.54 10.65 -6.59
C LEU A 243 5.48 11.25 -7.49
N ASN A 244 4.49 10.45 -7.88
CA ASN A 244 3.24 10.95 -8.45
C ASN A 244 2.20 11.06 -7.34
N VAL A 245 1.75 12.27 -7.08
CA VAL A 245 0.76 12.57 -6.05
C VAL A 245 -0.57 12.95 -6.70
N ALA A 246 -1.63 12.28 -6.29
CA ALA A 246 -2.98 12.55 -6.77
C ALA A 246 -3.98 12.40 -5.63
N TRP A 247 -5.06 13.18 -5.67
CA TRP A 247 -6.17 13.00 -4.77
C TRP A 247 -7.49 13.30 -5.47
N ASN A 248 -8.57 12.79 -4.88
CA ASN A 248 -9.94 13.09 -5.26
C ASN A 248 -10.77 13.29 -3.96
N TYR A 249 -12.09 13.29 -4.07
CA TYR A 249 -13.00 13.48 -2.94
C TYR A 249 -13.02 12.31 -1.93
N ASN A 250 -12.46 11.15 -2.29
CA ASN A 250 -12.46 9.93 -1.48
C ASN A 250 -11.06 9.49 -1.03
N SER A 251 -9.98 9.90 -1.70
CA SER A 251 -8.67 9.33 -1.45
C SER A 251 -7.52 10.23 -1.87
N PHE A 252 -6.46 10.24 -1.07
CA PHE A 252 -5.11 10.69 -1.40
C PHE A 252 -4.26 9.48 -1.79
N THR A 253 -3.44 9.65 -2.83
CA THR A 253 -2.55 8.61 -3.34
C THR A 253 -1.17 9.19 -3.66
N ALA A 254 -0.13 8.42 -3.34
CA ALA A 254 1.25 8.71 -3.71
C ALA A 254 1.92 7.44 -4.23
N PHE A 255 2.49 7.53 -5.43
CA PHE A 255 3.18 6.44 -6.09
C PHE A 255 4.66 6.75 -6.26
N SER A 256 5.54 5.85 -5.82
CA SER A 256 6.96 5.91 -6.18
C SER A 256 7.18 5.29 -7.54
N LEU A 257 7.67 6.08 -8.47
CA LEU A 257 7.88 5.72 -9.87
C LEU A 257 9.39 5.69 -10.18
N PRO A 258 9.92 4.55 -10.65
CA PRO A 258 11.31 4.48 -11.08
C PRO A 258 11.54 5.34 -12.33
N LEU A 259 12.79 5.77 -12.53
CA LEU A 259 13.18 6.51 -13.75
C LEU A 259 13.35 5.60 -14.96
N ALA A 260 13.68 4.33 -14.73
CA ALA A 260 13.75 3.34 -15.79
C ALA A 260 12.37 3.18 -16.45
N GLU A 261 12.37 2.86 -17.75
CA GLU A 261 11.16 2.56 -18.49
C GLU A 261 10.31 1.54 -17.75
N TYR A 262 9.07 1.91 -17.43
CA TYR A 262 8.10 1.01 -16.83
C TYR A 262 6.83 0.96 -17.67
N SER A 263 6.14 -0.17 -17.60
CA SER A 263 4.87 -0.34 -18.29
C SER A 263 3.77 0.32 -17.47
N THR A 264 2.97 1.15 -18.12
CA THR A 264 1.66 1.53 -17.58
C THR A 264 0.68 0.41 -17.93
N SER A 265 -0.20 0.03 -16.99
CA SER A 265 -1.06 -1.16 -17.15
C SER A 265 -1.91 -1.10 -18.43
N ASP A 266 -2.08 -2.29 -19.02
CA ASP A 266 -2.81 -2.70 -20.24
C ASP A 266 -2.07 -2.78 -21.59
N SER A 267 -0.81 -2.38 -21.71
CA SER A 267 0.01 -2.90 -22.81
C SER A 267 1.51 -2.83 -22.53
N GLU A 268 2.22 -3.97 -22.64
CA GLU A 268 3.70 -4.04 -22.69
C GLU A 268 4.31 -3.20 -23.84
N LYS A 269 3.47 -2.67 -24.74
CA LYS A 269 3.85 -1.88 -25.91
C LYS A 269 4.13 -0.41 -25.59
N ASN A 270 3.64 0.12 -24.47
CA ASN A 270 3.79 1.52 -24.10
C ASN A 270 4.65 1.66 -22.84
N LYS A 271 5.96 1.55 -23.04
CA LYS A 271 6.95 1.90 -22.01
C LYS A 271 7.00 3.41 -21.86
N VAL A 272 6.83 3.89 -20.64
CA VAL A 272 6.91 5.31 -20.31
C VAL A 272 8.22 5.56 -19.57
N SER A 273 9.00 6.53 -20.05
CA SER A 273 10.14 7.08 -19.33
C SER A 273 9.73 8.40 -18.70
N LEU A 274 10.12 8.62 -17.45
CA LEU A 274 9.93 9.89 -16.74
C LEU A 274 11.24 10.67 -16.58
N ALA A 275 12.26 10.36 -17.41
CA ALA A 275 13.56 11.00 -17.34
C ALA A 275 13.48 12.52 -17.59
N ARG A 276 12.57 12.97 -18.47
CA ARG A 276 12.36 14.40 -18.75
C ARG A 276 11.78 15.12 -17.53
N GLU A 277 10.73 14.56 -16.94
CA GLU A 277 10.09 15.11 -15.74
C GLU A 277 11.07 15.21 -14.57
N TYR A 278 11.87 14.15 -14.38
CA TYR A 278 12.91 14.15 -13.36
C TYR A 278 14.00 15.20 -13.63
N ARG A 279 14.47 15.32 -14.88
CA ARG A 279 15.44 16.34 -15.26
C ARG A 279 14.92 17.75 -14.99
N ILE A 280 13.66 18.02 -15.31
CA ILE A 280 13.03 19.32 -15.02
C ILE A 280 13.03 19.60 -13.51
N LEU A 281 12.67 18.60 -12.69
CA LEU A 281 12.70 18.75 -11.23
C LEU A 281 14.12 18.98 -10.69
N GLU A 282 15.17 18.39 -11.28
CA GLU A 282 16.55 18.72 -10.92
C GLU A 282 16.92 20.17 -11.24
N ILE A 283 16.49 20.67 -12.41
CA ILE A 283 16.74 22.05 -12.83
C ILE A 283 16.00 23.02 -11.90
N LEU A 284 14.74 22.70 -11.54
CA LEU A 284 13.95 23.47 -10.58
C LEU A 284 14.59 23.49 -9.18
N GLN A 285 15.13 22.36 -8.72
CA GLN A 285 15.85 22.31 -7.43
C GLN A 285 17.10 23.18 -7.46
N LYS A 286 17.89 23.12 -8.55
CA LYS A 286 19.05 24.01 -8.74
C LYS A 286 18.63 25.48 -8.73
N LYS A 287 17.51 25.83 -9.38
CA LYS A 287 16.97 27.20 -9.38
C LYS A 287 16.68 27.67 -7.95
N LYS A 288 15.96 26.85 -7.18
CA LYS A 288 15.61 27.17 -5.79
C LYS A 288 16.86 27.38 -4.93
N ASP A 289 17.86 26.49 -5.05
CA ASP A 289 19.10 26.62 -4.30
C ASP A 289 19.86 27.92 -4.66
N LEU A 290 19.82 28.36 -5.92
CA LEU A 290 20.39 29.64 -6.35
C LEU A 290 19.63 30.85 -5.80
N GLU A 291 18.30 30.80 -5.81
CA GLU A 291 17.43 31.85 -5.26
C GLU A 291 17.64 32.01 -3.74
N ASP A 292 17.69 30.89 -2.99
CA ASP A 292 17.97 30.89 -1.55
C ASP A 292 19.38 31.48 -1.24
N ASN A 293 20.37 31.19 -2.09
CA ASN A 293 21.72 31.76 -1.94
C ASN A 293 21.77 33.27 -2.26
N LEU A 294 20.95 33.74 -3.20
CA LEU A 294 20.87 35.15 -3.58
C LEU A 294 20.36 36.02 -2.42
N GLU A 295 19.40 35.52 -1.65
CA GLU A 295 18.87 36.18 -0.46
C GLU A 295 19.95 36.36 0.63
N ASN A 296 20.97 35.49 0.63
CA ASN A 296 21.94 35.36 1.72
C ASN A 296 23.39 35.87 1.41
N GLY A 297 23.74 36.30 0.19
CA GLY A 297 25.16 36.48 -0.22
C GLY A 297 25.58 37.76 -1.00
N GLU A 298 26.91 37.94 -1.14
CA GLU A 298 27.61 39.08 -1.80
C GLU A 298 27.85 38.89 -3.32
N ASP A 299 27.80 37.67 -3.88
CA ASP A 299 28.03 37.41 -5.31
C ASP A 299 26.75 37.39 -6.17
N ARG A 300 25.94 38.45 -6.02
CA ARG A 300 24.60 38.50 -6.63
C ARG A 300 24.63 38.43 -8.16
N LYS A 301 25.61 39.08 -8.78
CA LYS A 301 25.66 39.20 -10.26
C LYS A 301 25.88 37.85 -10.94
N ASN A 302 26.74 37.00 -10.40
CA ASN A 302 26.97 35.67 -10.96
C ASN A 302 25.74 34.78 -10.75
N ILE A 303 25.16 34.80 -9.55
CA ILE A 303 23.93 34.04 -9.24
C ILE A 303 22.78 34.43 -10.19
N TYR A 304 22.58 35.73 -10.46
CA TYR A 304 21.57 36.17 -11.43
C TYR A 304 21.79 35.62 -12.85
N ASN A 305 23.04 35.52 -13.30
CA ASN A 305 23.34 34.95 -14.61
C ASN A 305 23.04 33.44 -14.63
N GLU A 306 23.38 32.71 -13.57
CA GLU A 306 23.08 31.28 -13.45
C GLU A 306 21.57 30.99 -13.40
N ILE A 307 20.81 31.82 -12.66
CA ILE A 307 19.33 31.71 -12.63
C ILE A 307 18.77 31.90 -14.05
N ARG A 308 19.27 32.89 -14.80
CA ARG A 308 18.83 33.12 -16.18
C ARG A 308 19.14 31.92 -17.09
N GLU A 309 20.32 31.32 -16.98
CA GLU A 309 20.68 30.12 -17.74
C GLU A 309 19.76 28.94 -17.40
N VAL A 310 19.43 28.78 -16.11
CA VAL A 310 18.49 27.75 -15.63
C VAL A 310 17.07 28.01 -16.16
N ASP A 311 16.61 29.25 -16.19
CA ASP A 311 15.31 29.61 -16.77
C ASP A 311 15.23 29.36 -18.30
N GLU A 312 16.33 29.61 -19.01
CA GLU A 312 16.46 29.26 -20.43
C GLU A 312 16.37 27.74 -20.64
N GLU A 313 17.04 26.95 -19.78
CA GLU A 313 16.99 25.49 -19.82
C GLU A 313 15.57 24.96 -19.53
N LEU A 314 14.87 25.53 -18.53
CA LEU A 314 13.47 25.18 -18.23
C LEU A 314 12.56 25.48 -19.41
N THR A 315 12.73 26.64 -20.06
CA THR A 315 11.96 27.04 -21.24
C THR A 315 12.20 26.07 -22.41
N GLN A 316 13.45 25.67 -22.66
CA GLN A 316 13.79 24.67 -23.68
C GLN A 316 13.17 23.30 -23.39
N ASN A 317 13.01 22.96 -22.11
CA ASN A 317 12.29 21.77 -21.67
C ASN A 317 10.76 21.94 -21.70
N GLY A 318 10.23 23.04 -22.23
CA GLY A 318 8.80 23.30 -22.39
C GLY A 318 8.07 23.62 -21.08
N VAL A 319 8.80 24.07 -20.05
CA VAL A 319 8.21 24.47 -18.77
C VAL A 319 7.59 25.86 -18.91
N TYR A 320 6.37 26.01 -18.42
CA TYR A 320 5.69 27.29 -18.24
C TYR A 320 5.17 27.41 -16.82
N TYR A 321 4.81 28.60 -16.36
CA TYR A 321 4.37 28.83 -14.98
C TYR A 321 2.91 29.30 -14.94
N VAL A 322 2.13 28.71 -14.02
CA VAL A 322 0.76 29.14 -13.68
C VAL A 322 0.76 29.45 -12.19
N GLU A 323 0.49 30.70 -11.83
CA GLU A 323 0.52 31.16 -10.42
C GLU A 323 1.82 30.81 -9.67
N GLY A 324 2.95 30.76 -10.39
CA GLY A 324 4.27 30.41 -9.83
C GLY A 324 4.56 28.91 -9.79
N THR A 325 3.61 28.04 -10.12
CA THR A 325 3.83 26.59 -10.19
C THR A 325 4.27 26.17 -11.60
N PRO A 326 5.36 25.39 -11.75
CA PRO A 326 5.84 24.96 -13.06
C PRO A 326 4.97 23.85 -13.64
N HIS A 327 4.68 23.97 -14.92
CA HIS A 327 3.82 23.11 -15.71
C HIS A 327 4.52 22.64 -16.99
N ILE A 328 4.15 21.45 -17.47
CA ILE A 328 4.48 20.96 -18.80
C ILE A 328 3.27 20.28 -19.44
N ASP A 329 3.21 20.31 -20.77
CA ASP A 329 2.21 19.56 -21.53
C ASP A 329 2.70 18.15 -21.87
N TYR A 330 1.74 17.24 -22.04
CA TYR A 330 1.99 15.93 -22.61
C TYR A 330 2.45 16.09 -24.07
N LEU A 331 3.71 15.73 -24.34
CA LEU A 331 4.19 15.59 -25.71
C LEU A 331 3.76 14.20 -26.20
N GLU A 332 3.03 14.16 -27.32
CA GLU A 332 2.57 12.92 -27.96
C GLU A 332 3.72 12.01 -28.39
#